data_AF-A0A269XED1-F1
#
_entry.id   AF-A0A269XED1-F1
#
_cell.length_a   1.000
_cell.length_b   1.000
_cell.length_c   1.000
_cell.angle_alpha   90.00
_cell.angle_beta   90.00
_cell.angle_gamma   90.00
#
_symmetry.space_group_name_H-M   'P 1'
#
loop_
_entity.id
_entity.type
_entity.pdbx_description
1 polymer ?
#
loop_
_entity_poly.entity_id
_entity_poly.type
_entity_poly.pdbx_seq_one_letter_code
_entity_poly.pdbx_strand_id
1 'polypeptide(L)'
;GKKPYFKHIQQDEINMKMVQMAKKYHCVIRLKGGDPAIFGRVTEEITTLKAYGIEHEIVPGVTSASAAVASLNTGLTMRSIVPSVTFSTGH
;
A
#
# COMPACT_ATOMS: atom_id res chain seq x y z
N GLY A 1 2.03 -10.87 -8.85
CA GLY A 1 1.39 -10.54 -7.57
C GLY A 1 1.62 -11.65 -6.58
N LYS A 2 1.36 -11.40 -5.29
CA LYS A 2 1.39 -12.45 -4.25
C LYS A 2 0.36 -13.52 -4.61
N LYS A 3 0.77 -14.78 -4.64
CA LYS A 3 -0.16 -15.91 -4.75
C LYS A 3 -0.54 -16.36 -3.35
N PRO A 4 -1.81 -16.62 -3.06
CA PRO A 4 -2.21 -17.20 -1.77
C PRO A 4 -1.46 -18.53 -1.56
N TYR A 5 -1.02 -18.79 -0.32
CA TYR A 5 -0.30 -20.00 0.11
C TYR A 5 1.10 -20.23 -0.47
N PHE A 6 1.69 -19.24 -1.16
CA PHE A 6 3.08 -19.33 -1.66
C PHE A 6 4.06 -18.50 -0.83
N LYS A 7 5.32 -18.95 -0.81
CA LYS A 7 6.46 -18.31 -0.15
C LYS A 7 6.56 -16.84 -0.54
N HIS A 8 6.94 -16.00 0.43
CA HIS A 8 7.12 -14.57 0.28
C HIS A 8 7.86 -14.23 -1.03
N ILE A 9 7.14 -13.63 -1.98
CA ILE A 9 7.77 -13.01 -3.15
C ILE A 9 8.58 -11.81 -2.64
N GLN A 10 9.85 -11.75 -3.00
CA GLN A 10 10.69 -10.60 -2.64
C GLN A 10 10.13 -9.33 -3.27
N GLN A 11 10.26 -8.20 -2.56
CA GLN A 11 9.69 -6.95 -3.04
C GLN A 11 10.27 -6.53 -4.41
N ASP A 12 11.55 -6.81 -4.65
CA ASP A 12 12.21 -6.51 -5.93
C ASP A 12 11.60 -7.27 -7.10
N GLU A 13 11.20 -8.53 -6.90
CA GLU A 13 10.50 -9.31 -7.94
C GLU A 13 9.13 -8.70 -8.27
N ILE A 14 8.43 -8.17 -7.28
CA ILE A 14 7.16 -7.44 -7.49
C ILE A 14 7.42 -6.17 -8.28
N ASN A 15 8.44 -5.40 -7.89
CA ASN A 15 8.81 -4.15 -8.53
C ASN A 15 9.16 -4.37 -10.01
N MET A 16 10.02 -5.34 -10.29
CA MET A 16 10.39 -5.68 -11.66
C MET A 16 9.22 -6.22 -12.49
N LYS A 17 8.30 -6.97 -11.87
CA LYS A 17 7.09 -7.40 -12.56
C LYS A 17 6.20 -6.21 -12.95
N MET A 18 6.08 -5.17 -12.12
CA MET A 18 5.33 -3.97 -12.50
C MET A 18 5.99 -3.26 -13.68
N VAL A 19 7.32 -3.11 -13.67
CA VAL A 19 8.08 -2.54 -14.80
C VAL A 19 7.82 -3.32 -16.09
N GLN A 20 7.89 -4.66 -16.03
CA GLN A 20 7.62 -5.52 -17.17
C GLN A 20 6.19 -5.36 -17.70
N MET A 21 5.19 -5.29 -16.81
CA MET A 21 3.80 -5.11 -17.23
C MET A 21 3.56 -3.72 -17.82
N ALA A 22 4.15 -2.66 -17.24
CA ALA A 22 4.01 -1.28 -17.72
C ALA A 22 4.65 -1.08 -19.11
N LYS A 23 5.70 -1.84 -19.43
CA LYS A 23 6.27 -1.86 -20.79
C LYS A 23 5.41 -2.61 -21.81
N LYS A 24 4.56 -3.54 -21.35
CA LYS A 24 3.74 -4.40 -22.21
C LYS A 24 2.33 -3.84 -22.44
N TYR A 25 1.75 -3.22 -21.42
CA TYR A 25 0.36 -2.75 -21.43
C TYR A 25 0.31 -1.25 -21.20
N HIS A 26 -0.66 -0.60 -21.81
CA HIS A 26 -0.84 0.85 -21.70
C HIS A 26 -1.24 1.32 -20.30
N CYS A 27 -2.01 0.49 -19.57
CA CYS A 27 -2.44 0.78 -18.22
C CYS A 27 -2.30 -0.48 -17.35
N VAL A 28 -1.69 -0.33 -16.18
CA VAL A 28 -1.43 -1.41 -15.22
C VAL A 28 -1.85 -0.97 -13.84
N ILE A 29 -2.69 -1.79 -13.19
CA ILE A 29 -3.16 -1.52 -11.82
C ILE A 29 -2.41 -2.42 -10.84
N ARG A 30 -1.73 -1.78 -9.88
CA ARG A 30 -1.17 -2.44 -8.71
C ARG A 30 -2.17 -2.39 -7.56
N LEU A 31 -3.05 -3.39 -7.49
CA LEU A 31 -4.01 -3.49 -6.40
C LEU A 31 -3.31 -3.85 -5.08
N LYS A 32 -3.61 -3.08 -4.02
CA LYS A 32 -3.09 -3.24 -2.66
C LYS A 32 -4.26 -3.24 -1.68
N GLY A 33 -4.15 -4.00 -0.60
CA GLY A 33 -5.14 -3.98 0.47
C GLY A 33 -4.91 -2.79 1.40
N GLY A 34 -6.00 -2.18 1.86
CA GLY A 34 -5.95 -1.03 2.76
C GLY A 34 -5.58 0.26 2.02
N ASP A 35 -4.70 1.05 2.64
CA ASP A 35 -4.13 2.25 2.04
C ASP A 35 -2.67 2.00 1.58
N PRO A 36 -2.29 2.32 0.33
CA PRO A 36 -0.93 2.11 -0.16
C PRO A 36 0.18 2.78 0.67
N ALA A 37 -0.11 3.93 1.29
CA ALA A 37 0.86 4.72 2.05
C ALA A 37 1.05 4.21 3.49
N ILE A 38 0.13 3.41 4.03
CA ILE A 38 0.24 2.85 5.38
C ILE A 38 0.80 1.43 5.32
N PHE A 39 2.07 1.26 5.70
CA PHE A 39 2.80 -0.02 5.71
C PHE A 39 2.76 -0.81 4.39
N GLY A 40 2.46 -0.14 3.28
CA GLY A 40 2.24 -0.76 1.98
C GLY A 40 3.49 -0.92 1.12
N ARG A 41 4.66 -0.40 1.51
CA ARG A 41 5.89 -0.37 0.68
C ARG A 41 5.75 0.40 -0.64
N VAL A 42 4.79 1.33 -0.72
CA VAL A 42 4.54 2.11 -1.96
C VAL A 42 5.75 2.92 -2.40
N THR A 43 6.57 3.42 -1.46
CA THR A 43 7.78 4.19 -1.77
C THR A 43 8.81 3.36 -2.55
N GLU A 44 9.03 2.10 -2.18
CA GLU A 44 9.95 1.18 -2.88
C GLU A 44 9.45 0.90 -4.31
N GLU A 45 8.15 0.66 -4.44
CA GLU A 45 7.46 0.43 -5.71
C GLU A 45 7.63 1.64 -6.65
N ILE A 46 7.36 2.85 -6.16
CA ILE A 46 7.48 4.11 -6.92
C ILE A 46 8.93 4.41 -7.30
N THR A 47 9.87 4.21 -6.38
CA THR A 47 11.29 4.46 -6.65
C THR A 47 11.76 3.64 -7.84
N THR A 48 11.31 2.38 -7.94
CA THR A 48 11.60 1.53 -9.09
C THR A 48 10.94 2.06 -10.37
N LEU A 49 9.65 2.42 -10.34
CA LEU A 49 8.96 2.95 -11.52
C LEU A 49 9.62 4.22 -12.06
N LYS A 50 10.01 5.14 -11.15
CA LYS A 50 10.74 6.36 -11.50
C LYS A 50 12.10 6.06 -12.15
N ALA A 51 12.85 5.09 -11.62
CA ALA A 51 14.13 4.69 -12.20
C ALA A 51 14.01 4.14 -13.64
N TYR A 52 12.84 3.63 -14.03
CA TYR A 52 12.56 3.17 -15.39
C TYR A 52 11.75 4.17 -16.23
N GLY A 53 11.52 5.40 -15.74
CA GLY A 53 10.78 6.43 -16.46
C GLY A 53 9.30 6.11 -16.66
N ILE A 54 8.69 5.33 -15.75
CA ILE A 54 7.28 4.94 -15.81
C ILE A 54 6.44 5.92 -14.99
N GLU A 55 5.48 6.57 -15.66
CA GLU A 55 4.47 7.42 -15.03
C GLU A 55 3.55 6.59 -14.14
N HIS A 56 3.13 7.18 -13.02
CA HIS A 56 2.29 6.52 -12.03
C HIS A 56 1.50 7.55 -11.22
N GLU A 57 0.40 7.09 -10.64
CA GLU A 57 -0.37 7.82 -9.64
C GLU A 57 -0.61 6.93 -8.42
N ILE A 58 -0.81 7.56 -7.26
CA ILE A 58 -1.23 6.87 -6.04
C ILE A 58 -2.70 7.20 -5.82
N VAL A 59 -3.55 6.19 -5.85
CA VAL A 59 -4.94 6.30 -5.42
C VAL A 59 -5.01 5.90 -3.94
N PRO A 60 -5.37 6.82 -3.02
CA PRO A 60 -5.46 6.50 -1.59
C PRO A 60 -6.60 5.51 -1.32
N GLY A 61 -6.47 4.76 -0.24
CA GLY A 61 -7.44 3.77 0.20
C GLY A 61 -7.86 3.96 1.65
N VAL A 62 -8.67 3.03 2.16
CA VAL A 62 -9.05 3.01 3.58
C VAL A 62 -8.15 2.04 4.31
N THR A 63 -7.27 2.56 5.18
CA THR A 63 -6.41 1.70 6.02
C THR A 63 -7.23 0.87 7.01
N SER A 64 -6.73 -0.30 7.38
CA SER A 64 -7.38 -1.21 8.33
C SER A 64 -7.68 -0.54 9.68
N ALA A 65 -6.84 0.40 10.14
CA ALA A 65 -7.08 1.10 11.40
C ALA A 65 -8.37 1.93 11.36
N SER A 66 -8.57 2.72 10.30
CA SER A 66 -9.78 3.52 10.10
C SER A 66 -11.01 2.65 9.93
N ALA A 67 -10.90 1.56 9.15
CA ALA A 67 -11.99 0.61 8.96
C ALA A 67 -12.40 -0.06 10.29
N ALA A 68 -11.42 -0.44 11.12
CA ALA A 68 -11.67 -1.12 12.39
C ALA A 68 -12.35 -0.23 13.42
N VAL A 69 -11.94 1.05 13.57
CA VAL A 69 -12.65 1.93 14.52
C VAL A 69 -14.05 2.29 14.02
N ALA A 70 -14.22 2.46 12.71
CA ALA A 70 -15.51 2.76 12.12
C ALA A 70 -16.51 1.60 12.33
N SER A 71 -16.06 0.35 12.22
CA SER A 71 -16.91 -0.82 12.49
C SER A 71 -17.31 -0.94 13.97
N LEU A 72 -16.59 -0.28 14.87
CA LEU A 72 -16.91 -0.14 16.29
C LEU A 72 -17.73 1.13 16.60
N ASN A 73 -18.19 1.86 15.57
CA ASN A 73 -18.89 3.15 15.71
C ASN A 73 -18.12 4.18 16.53
N THR A 74 -16.79 4.20 16.43
CA THR A 74 -15.92 5.13 17.14
C THR A 74 -14.84 5.72 16.23
N GLY A 75 -14.09 6.71 16.73
CA GLY A 75 -12.97 7.33 16.04
C GLY A 75 -11.61 6.88 16.58
N LEU A 76 -10.55 7.07 15.80
CA LEU A 76 -9.17 6.91 16.28
C LEU A 76 -8.77 8.01 17.29
N THR A 77 -9.52 9.12 17.32
CA THR A 77 -9.31 10.24 18.24
C THR A 77 -10.61 10.56 18.96
N MET A 78 -10.49 11.17 20.13
CA MET A 78 -11.61 11.66 20.91
C MET A 78 -11.17 12.94 21.59
N ARG A 79 -11.95 14.01 21.43
CA ARG A 79 -11.62 15.33 21.97
C ARG A 79 -11.32 15.24 23.46
N SER A 80 -10.19 15.80 23.88
CA SER A 80 -9.72 15.81 25.28
C SER A 80 -9.34 14.46 25.90
N ILE A 81 -9.47 13.34 25.17
CA ILE A 81 -9.18 11.99 25.69
C ILE A 81 -8.05 11.32 24.88
N VAL A 82 -8.12 11.38 23.55
CA VAL A 82 -7.12 10.81 22.64
C VAL A 82 -6.66 11.88 21.64
N PRO A 83 -5.58 12.63 21.95
CA PRO A 83 -5.13 13.75 21.12
C PRO A 83 -4.25 13.33 19.93
N SER A 84 -3.79 12.08 19.89
CA SER A 84 -2.83 11.60 18.90
C SER A 84 -3.12 10.17 18.47
N VAL A 85 -2.74 9.84 17.23
CA VAL A 85 -2.77 8.49 16.67
C VAL A 85 -1.36 8.12 16.25
N THR A 86 -0.89 6.95 16.66
CA THR A 86 0.40 6.39 16.25
C THR A 86 0.17 5.12 15.47
N PHE A 87 0.68 5.06 14.23
CA PHE A 87 0.74 3.84 13.45
C PHE A 87 2.09 3.17 13.69
N SER A 88 2.09 1.91 14.12
CA SER A 88 3.29 1.08 14.24
C SER A 88 3.06 -0.31 13.66
N THR A 89 4.16 -0.99 13.33
CA THR A 89 4.16 -2.41 12.96
C THR A 89 4.67 -3.23 14.14
N GLY A 90 4.05 -4.40 14.37
CA GLY A 90 4.50 -5.39 15.36
C GLY A 90 5.34 -6.52 14.77
N HIS A 91 5.68 -6.41 13.47
CA HIS A 91 6.57 -7.34 12.77
C HIS A 91 8.03 -7.06 13.08
#